data_AF-A0A6P1A5M9-F1
#
_entry.id   AF-A0A6P1A5M9-F1
#
_cell.length_a   1.000
_cell.length_b   1.000
_cell.length_c   1.000
_cell.angle_alpha   90.00
_cell.angle_beta   90.00
_cell.angle_gamma   90.00
#
_symmetry.space_group_name_H-M   'P 1'
#
loop_
_entity.id
_entity.type
_entity.pdbx_description
1 polymer ?
#
loop_
_entity_poly.entity_id
_entity_poly.type
_entity_poly.pdbx_seq_one_letter_code
_entity_poly.pdbx_strand_id
1 'polypeptide(L)'
;MTGDDLLLDLQCLSPEEIPLPEIPQPSQDYIKDVIEILNQRAIDVGQWLYNKIDDLAQELSWQLLPAPSPALRFSRIPAQELAEILTIIDIEIPAAAVRSYRDFQLAGIPLRLYAITWQLPQSEPEGDWTIVLILGASPGNTPPSGIKLRITDFTMVLDQQELTTNDDYLFTQFVGANHEKFLATITTADETAQMSMLFEFKGSRE
;
A
#
# COMPACT_ATOMS: atom_id res chain seq x y z
N MET A 1 -39.03 -10.29 -51.35
CA MET A 1 -38.81 -9.97 -49.94
C MET A 1 -38.84 -8.46 -49.86
N THR A 2 -40.01 -7.93 -49.51
CA THR A 2 -40.34 -6.50 -49.48
C THR A 2 -39.83 -5.90 -48.17
N GLY A 3 -39.42 -4.62 -48.18
CA GLY A 3 -38.76 -3.96 -47.04
C GLY A 3 -39.55 -3.98 -45.72
N ASP A 4 -40.86 -4.27 -45.78
CA ASP A 4 -41.71 -4.44 -44.60
C ASP A 4 -41.44 -5.74 -43.83
N ASP A 5 -40.93 -6.80 -44.47
CA ASP A 5 -40.57 -8.06 -43.78
C ASP A 5 -39.36 -7.86 -42.85
N LEU A 6 -38.43 -6.96 -43.21
CA LEU A 6 -37.24 -6.67 -42.41
C LEU A 6 -37.54 -5.81 -41.17
N LEU A 7 -38.65 -5.07 -41.18
CA LEU A 7 -39.06 -4.24 -40.05
C LEU A 7 -39.83 -5.05 -39.00
N LEU A 8 -40.47 -6.16 -39.39
CA LEU A 8 -41.07 -7.10 -38.45
C LEU A 8 -40.01 -7.90 -37.68
N ASP A 9 -38.93 -8.32 -38.34
CA ASP A 9 -37.84 -9.07 -37.70
C ASP A 9 -37.12 -8.27 -36.59
N LEU A 10 -37.08 -6.94 -36.70
CA LEU A 10 -36.49 -6.05 -35.68
C LEU A 10 -37.38 -5.87 -34.43
N GLN A 11 -38.69 -6.14 -34.51
CA GLN A 11 -39.59 -6.05 -33.34
C GLN A 11 -39.60 -7.33 -32.50
N CYS A 12 -39.05 -8.43 -33.02
CA CYS A 12 -38.94 -9.71 -32.30
C CYS A 12 -37.61 -9.86 -31.55
N LEU A 13 -36.64 -8.98 -31.80
CA LEU A 13 -35.46 -8.84 -30.94
C LEU A 13 -35.90 -8.10 -29.67
N SER A 14 -36.49 -8.85 -28.74
CA SER A 14 -36.43 -8.44 -27.33
C SER A 14 -34.96 -8.15 -27.06
N PRO A 15 -34.58 -6.98 -26.50
CA PRO A 15 -33.23 -6.81 -26.04
C PRO A 15 -32.99 -7.95 -25.06
N GLU A 16 -32.16 -8.92 -25.43
CA GLU A 16 -31.51 -9.74 -24.41
C GLU A 16 -30.88 -8.71 -23.50
N GLU A 17 -31.37 -8.64 -22.26
CA GLU A 17 -30.81 -7.77 -21.24
C GLU A 17 -29.33 -8.10 -21.21
N ILE A 18 -28.50 -7.27 -21.85
CA ILE A 18 -27.06 -7.32 -21.65
C ILE A 18 -26.96 -7.11 -20.14
N PRO A 19 -26.54 -8.11 -19.36
CA PRO A 19 -26.37 -7.89 -17.94
C PRO A 19 -25.34 -6.77 -17.85
N LEU A 20 -25.82 -5.59 -17.45
CA LEU A 20 -24.94 -4.48 -17.20
C LEU A 20 -23.94 -5.01 -16.16
N PRO A 21 -22.63 -4.82 -16.35
CA PRO A 21 -21.67 -5.20 -15.33
C PRO A 21 -22.15 -4.59 -14.02
N GLU A 22 -22.35 -5.41 -12.99
CA GLU A 22 -22.74 -4.93 -11.67
C GLU A 22 -21.73 -3.85 -11.30
N ILE A 23 -22.20 -2.60 -11.16
CA ILE A 23 -21.36 -1.52 -10.66
C ILE A 23 -21.01 -1.95 -9.25
N PRO A 24 -19.75 -2.29 -8.93
CA PRO A 24 -19.40 -2.77 -7.61
C PRO A 24 -19.83 -1.71 -6.61
N GLN A 25 -20.77 -2.07 -5.72
CA GLN A 25 -21.16 -1.14 -4.67
C GLN A 25 -19.94 -0.98 -3.76
N PRO A 26 -19.54 0.27 -3.45
CA PRO A 26 -18.42 0.50 -2.57
C PRO A 26 -18.67 -0.22 -1.25
N SER A 27 -17.73 -1.06 -0.83
CA SER A 27 -17.83 -1.76 0.45
C SER A 27 -17.89 -0.73 1.59
N GLN A 28 -18.55 -1.08 2.69
CA GLN A 28 -18.64 -0.20 3.86
C GLN A 28 -17.25 0.21 4.37
N ASP A 29 -16.26 -0.66 4.21
CA ASP A 29 -14.88 -0.39 4.60
C ASP A 29 -14.19 0.61 3.67
N TYR A 30 -14.41 0.54 2.34
CA TYR A 30 -13.91 1.56 1.42
C TYR A 30 -14.47 2.95 1.75
N ILE A 31 -15.75 3.07 2.09
CA ILE A 31 -16.34 4.38 2.46
C ILE A 31 -15.68 4.95 3.72
N LYS A 32 -15.41 4.11 4.73
CA LYS A 32 -14.68 4.53 5.94
C LYS A 32 -13.26 4.99 5.59
N ASP A 33 -12.56 4.22 4.77
CA ASP A 33 -11.21 4.52 4.33
C ASP A 33 -11.15 5.86 3.57
N VAL A 34 -12.10 6.14 2.68
CA VAL A 34 -12.19 7.45 1.99
C VAL A 34 -12.40 8.60 2.97
N ILE A 35 -13.23 8.42 4.00
CA ILE A 35 -13.40 9.43 5.05
C ILE A 35 -12.09 9.64 5.82
N GLU A 36 -11.33 8.58 6.08
CA GLU A 36 -10.00 8.69 6.70
C GLU A 36 -9.00 9.44 5.80
N ILE A 37 -8.95 9.12 4.51
CA ILE A 37 -8.10 9.80 3.51
C ILE A 37 -8.35 11.32 3.50
N LEU A 38 -9.61 11.73 3.65
CA LEU A 38 -10.00 13.14 3.63
C LEU A 38 -9.69 13.89 4.93
N ASN A 39 -9.66 13.20 6.08
CA ASN A 39 -9.56 13.83 7.40
C ASN A 39 -8.20 13.67 8.08
N GLN A 40 -7.38 12.70 7.67
CA GLN A 40 -6.08 12.45 8.27
C GLN A 40 -4.97 13.27 7.60
N ARG A 41 -3.95 13.64 8.39
CA ARG A 41 -2.67 14.11 7.83
C ARG A 41 -1.98 12.93 7.15
N ALA A 42 -1.31 13.18 6.04
CA ALA A 42 -0.55 12.18 5.32
C ALA A 42 0.96 12.36 5.57
N ILE A 43 1.66 11.23 5.63
CA ILE A 43 3.11 11.15 5.65
C ILE A 43 3.61 11.51 4.26
N ASP A 44 4.49 12.51 4.18
CA ASP A 44 5.09 12.94 2.92
C ASP A 44 6.33 12.10 2.61
N VAL A 45 6.13 10.98 1.92
CA VAL A 45 7.21 10.07 1.57
C VAL A 45 8.18 10.69 0.54
N GLY A 46 7.78 11.78 -0.12
CA GLY A 46 8.67 12.54 -1.02
C GLY A 46 9.84 13.16 -0.27
N GLN A 47 9.66 13.57 0.99
CA GLN A 47 10.76 14.11 1.83
C GLN A 47 11.83 13.06 2.10
N TRP A 48 11.46 11.79 2.14
CA TRP A 48 12.39 10.70 2.45
C TRP A 48 13.48 10.61 1.38
N LEU A 49 13.16 10.88 0.10
CA LEU A 49 14.13 10.94 -1.00
C LEU A 49 15.25 11.96 -0.78
N TYR A 50 15.01 12.97 0.05
CA TYR A 50 15.99 13.98 0.42
C TYR A 50 16.58 13.76 1.82
N ASN A 51 16.49 12.53 2.34
CA ASN A 51 16.90 12.13 3.69
C ASN A 51 16.25 12.97 4.80
N LYS A 52 15.01 13.40 4.60
CA LYS A 52 14.20 14.13 5.59
C LYS A 52 12.98 13.31 5.99
N ILE A 53 12.51 13.51 7.20
CA ILE A 53 11.24 12.97 7.69
C ILE A 53 10.36 14.18 8.00
N ASP A 54 9.10 14.17 7.56
CA ASP A 54 8.14 15.22 7.87
C ASP A 54 7.64 15.13 9.33
N ASP A 55 6.99 16.19 9.82
CA ASP A 55 6.55 16.28 11.21
C ASP A 55 5.66 15.10 11.62
N LEU A 56 4.73 14.68 10.75
CA LEU A 56 3.82 13.57 11.07
C LEU A 56 4.60 12.25 11.15
N ALA A 57 5.49 11.98 10.21
CA ALA A 57 6.30 10.77 10.27
C ALA A 57 7.21 10.75 11.51
N GLN A 58 7.73 11.89 11.94
CA GLN A 58 8.47 12.00 13.21
C GLN A 58 7.57 11.75 14.43
N GLU A 59 6.36 12.32 14.48
CA GLU A 59 5.37 12.07 15.54
C GLU A 59 5.02 10.57 15.63
N LEU A 60 4.92 9.91 14.47
CA LEU A 60 4.65 8.48 14.33
C LEU A 60 5.89 7.59 14.51
N SER A 61 7.04 8.18 14.89
CA SER A 61 8.30 7.48 15.15
C SER A 61 8.87 6.70 13.97
N TRP A 62 8.64 7.18 12.74
CA TRP A 62 9.33 6.67 11.56
C TRP A 62 10.81 7.02 11.61
N GLN A 63 11.63 6.14 11.05
CA GLN A 63 13.08 6.30 10.95
C GLN A 63 13.55 5.92 9.56
N LEU A 64 14.42 6.74 8.97
CA LEU A 64 15.11 6.40 7.73
C LEU A 64 16.16 5.33 8.01
N LEU A 65 16.23 4.36 7.10
CA LEU A 65 17.27 3.35 7.12
C LEU A 65 18.46 3.83 6.29
N PRO A 66 19.70 3.66 6.80
CA PRO A 66 20.87 3.94 6.02
C PRO A 66 20.92 3.01 4.82
N ALA A 67 21.54 3.47 3.72
CA ALA A 67 21.85 2.60 2.60
C ALA A 67 22.61 1.35 3.09
N PRO A 68 22.33 0.17 2.53
CA PRO A 68 23.00 -1.07 2.93
C PRO A 68 24.51 -0.91 2.78
N SER A 69 25.23 -0.90 3.90
CA SER A 69 26.68 -0.75 3.93
C SER A 69 27.35 -2.04 4.39
N PRO A 70 28.42 -2.50 3.72
CA PRO A 70 29.12 -3.74 4.08
C PRO A 70 29.70 -3.78 5.50
N ALA A 71 29.78 -2.63 6.18
CA ALA A 71 30.43 -2.44 7.48
C ALA A 71 29.51 -2.71 8.69
N LEU A 72 28.20 -2.84 8.51
CA LEU A 72 27.22 -2.94 9.61
C LEU A 72 26.76 -4.38 9.96
N ARG A 73 27.51 -5.41 9.56
CA ARG A 73 27.08 -6.83 9.59
C ARG A 73 26.94 -7.48 10.99
N PHE A 74 27.18 -6.74 12.08
CA PHE A 74 27.38 -7.33 13.42
C PHE A 74 26.23 -7.07 14.41
N SER A 75 25.10 -6.55 13.95
CA SER A 75 23.85 -6.47 14.72
C SER A 75 22.69 -6.63 13.74
N ARG A 76 21.62 -7.36 14.10
CA ARG A 76 20.35 -7.37 13.34
C ARG A 76 19.70 -6.00 13.48
N ILE A 77 20.28 -5.02 12.83
CA ILE A 77 19.69 -3.70 12.65
C ILE A 77 18.55 -3.83 11.63
N PRO A 78 17.48 -3.03 11.74
CA PRO A 78 16.34 -3.09 10.83
C PRO A 78 16.73 -3.09 9.33
N ALA A 79 17.84 -2.43 8.96
CA ALA A 79 18.36 -2.45 7.59
C ALA A 79 18.84 -3.83 7.12
N GLN A 80 19.43 -4.65 8.00
CA GLN A 80 19.88 -6.01 7.66
C GLN A 80 18.70 -6.97 7.53
N GLU A 81 17.74 -6.89 8.46
CA GLU A 81 16.49 -7.65 8.39
C GLU A 81 15.73 -7.34 7.08
N LEU A 82 15.59 -6.06 6.73
CA LEU A 82 14.97 -5.68 5.46
C LEU A 82 15.68 -6.29 4.24
N ALA A 83 17.01 -6.37 4.25
CA ALA A 83 17.76 -6.99 3.15
C ALA A 83 17.50 -8.50 3.04
N GLU A 84 17.37 -9.21 4.17
CA GLU A 84 16.96 -10.62 4.21
C GLU A 84 15.54 -10.78 3.65
N ILE A 85 14.60 -9.94 4.10
CA ILE A 85 13.20 -9.95 3.64
C ILE A 85 13.10 -9.71 2.13
N LEU A 86 13.82 -8.73 1.60
CA LEU A 86 13.80 -8.46 0.15
C LEU A 86 14.35 -9.61 -0.69
N THR A 87 15.24 -10.43 -0.13
CA THR A 87 15.72 -11.64 -0.82
C THR A 87 14.63 -12.72 -0.90
N ILE A 88 13.69 -12.73 0.06
CA ILE A 88 12.56 -13.67 0.11
C ILE A 88 11.44 -13.22 -0.83
N ILE A 89 11.12 -11.92 -0.83
CA ILE A 89 10.01 -11.34 -1.61
C ILE A 89 10.34 -11.25 -3.12
N ASP A 90 11.63 -11.29 -3.48
CA ASP A 90 12.11 -11.26 -4.88
C ASP A 90 11.59 -10.03 -5.67
N ILE A 91 11.71 -8.85 -5.06
CA ILE A 91 11.35 -7.57 -5.66
C ILE A 91 12.58 -6.76 -6.07
N GLU A 92 12.59 -6.25 -7.29
CA GLU A 92 13.63 -5.37 -7.78
C GLU A 92 13.46 -3.95 -7.21
N ILE A 93 14.32 -3.59 -6.26
CA ILE A 93 14.34 -2.25 -5.66
C ILE A 93 15.45 -1.41 -6.31
N PRO A 94 15.13 -0.26 -6.92
CA PRO A 94 16.13 0.64 -7.49
C PRO A 94 17.15 1.12 -6.46
N ALA A 95 18.39 1.39 -6.90
CA ALA A 95 19.44 1.91 -6.02
C ALA A 95 19.10 3.30 -5.44
N ALA A 96 18.25 4.07 -6.12
CA ALA A 96 17.79 5.38 -5.67
C ALA A 96 16.66 5.31 -4.62
N ALA A 97 16.16 4.12 -4.30
CA ALA A 97 15.07 3.97 -3.35
C ALA A 97 15.52 4.30 -1.93
N VAL A 98 14.68 5.06 -1.23
CA VAL A 98 14.84 5.34 0.19
C VAL A 98 13.99 4.38 0.99
N ARG A 99 14.56 3.90 2.09
CA ARG A 99 13.99 2.90 2.97
C ARG A 99 13.72 3.54 4.31
N SER A 100 12.57 3.27 4.89
CA SER A 100 12.20 3.70 6.22
C SER A 100 11.49 2.56 6.95
N TYR A 101 11.40 2.69 8.26
CA TYR A 101 10.64 1.76 9.08
C TYR A 101 10.03 2.46 10.28
N ARG A 102 9.05 1.79 10.88
CA ARG A 102 8.56 2.08 12.22
C ARG A 102 8.23 0.80 12.96
N ASP A 103 8.49 0.82 14.27
CA ASP A 103 7.94 -0.15 15.20
C ASP A 103 6.70 0.44 15.88
N PHE A 104 5.70 -0.39 16.12
CA PHE A 104 4.48 0.01 16.83
C PHE A 104 3.82 -1.20 17.52
N GLN A 105 2.85 -0.94 18.39
CA GLN A 105 2.03 -1.98 18.98
C GLN A 105 0.57 -1.84 18.52
N LEU A 106 -0.05 -2.96 18.18
CA LEU A 106 -1.47 -3.05 17.85
C LEU A 106 -2.10 -4.12 18.74
N ALA A 107 -3.03 -3.75 19.63
CA ALA A 107 -3.59 -4.67 20.64
C ALA A 107 -2.53 -5.44 21.46
N GLY A 108 -1.38 -4.81 21.74
CA GLY A 108 -0.26 -5.43 22.47
C GLY A 108 0.64 -6.33 21.60
N ILE A 109 0.35 -6.46 20.31
CA ILE A 109 1.19 -7.18 19.34
C ILE A 109 2.27 -6.22 18.83
N PRO A 110 3.57 -6.53 19.00
CA PRO A 110 4.65 -5.73 18.47
C PRO A 110 4.84 -5.99 16.97
N LEU A 111 4.65 -4.94 16.17
CA LEU A 111 4.72 -4.98 14.71
C LEU A 111 5.76 -4.02 14.18
N ARG A 112 6.33 -4.37 13.02
CA ARG A 112 7.21 -3.51 12.23
C ARG A 112 6.63 -3.31 10.84
N LEU A 113 6.56 -2.06 10.42
CA LEU A 113 6.23 -1.69 9.05
C LEU A 113 7.46 -1.06 8.41
N TYR A 114 7.91 -1.64 7.30
CA TYR A 114 8.86 -1.02 6.39
C TYR A 114 8.12 -0.30 5.28
N ALA A 115 8.66 0.84 4.86
CA ALA A 115 8.24 1.51 3.65
C ALA A 115 9.48 1.80 2.77
N ILE A 116 9.39 1.49 1.49
CA ILE A 116 10.44 1.73 0.51
C ILE A 116 9.83 2.58 -0.59
N THR A 117 10.44 3.73 -0.88
CA THR A 117 9.89 4.68 -1.85
C THR A 117 10.94 5.12 -2.86
N TRP A 118 10.55 5.29 -4.11
CA TRP A 118 11.38 5.89 -5.16
C TRP A 118 10.52 6.65 -6.16
N GLN A 119 11.15 7.58 -6.90
CA GLN A 119 10.54 8.21 -8.06
C GLN A 119 10.74 7.35 -9.29
N LEU A 120 9.71 7.27 -10.13
CA LEU A 120 9.81 6.64 -11.44
C LEU A 120 10.45 7.61 -12.44
N PRO A 121 11.25 7.10 -13.40
CA PRO A 121 11.77 7.94 -14.48
C PRO A 121 10.64 8.60 -15.26
N GLN A 122 10.83 9.85 -15.70
CA GLN A 122 9.85 10.61 -16.50
C GLN A 122 9.46 9.95 -17.83
N SER A 123 10.15 8.89 -18.24
CA SER A 123 9.85 8.10 -19.43
C SER A 123 8.80 7.01 -19.21
N GLU A 124 8.44 6.69 -17.97
CA GLU A 124 7.45 5.66 -17.66
C GLU A 124 6.01 6.23 -17.78
N PRO A 125 5.07 5.47 -18.37
CA PRO A 125 3.69 5.90 -18.51
C PRO A 125 2.88 5.76 -17.21
N GLU A 126 3.37 4.98 -16.25
CA GLU A 126 2.68 4.63 -14.99
C GLU A 126 3.24 5.47 -13.85
N GLY A 127 2.50 6.51 -13.43
CA GLY A 127 2.76 7.26 -12.20
C GLY A 127 4.10 8.00 -12.08
N ASP A 128 4.26 8.72 -10.97
CA ASP A 128 5.43 9.53 -10.66
C ASP A 128 6.34 8.90 -9.59
N TRP A 129 5.79 7.97 -8.80
CA TRP A 129 6.48 7.36 -7.67
C TRP A 129 5.96 5.95 -7.38
N THR A 130 6.75 5.20 -6.63
CA THR A 130 6.40 3.87 -6.15
C THR A 130 6.62 3.79 -4.66
N ILE A 131 5.73 3.06 -3.97
CA ILE A 131 5.91 2.65 -2.57
C ILE A 131 5.71 1.15 -2.42
N VAL A 132 6.60 0.54 -1.65
CA VAL A 132 6.49 -0.83 -1.18
C VAL A 132 6.30 -0.80 0.32
N LEU A 133 5.24 -1.44 0.80
CA LEU A 133 4.97 -1.61 2.23
C LEU A 133 5.21 -3.07 2.61
N ILE A 134 5.91 -3.30 3.71
CA ILE A 134 6.18 -4.64 4.23
C ILE A 134 5.87 -4.67 5.72
N LEU A 135 4.87 -5.44 6.12
CA LEU A 135 4.43 -5.62 7.49
C LEU A 135 4.89 -6.98 8.02
N GLY A 136 5.47 -6.99 9.21
CA GLY A 136 5.81 -8.21 9.94
C GLY A 136 5.81 -7.99 11.45
N ALA A 137 6.20 -9.02 12.19
CA ALA A 137 6.48 -8.90 13.61
C ALA A 137 7.73 -8.06 13.86
N SER A 138 7.78 -7.35 14.99
CA SER A 138 9.05 -6.77 15.44
C SER A 138 10.07 -7.87 15.76
N PRO A 139 11.39 -7.60 15.65
CA PRO A 139 12.45 -8.60 15.80
C PRO A 139 12.31 -9.47 17.05
N GLY A 140 12.47 -10.77 16.87
CA GLY A 140 12.38 -11.76 17.97
C GLY A 140 10.96 -12.18 18.33
N ASN A 141 9.94 -11.67 17.64
CA ASN A 141 8.55 -12.11 17.79
C ASN A 141 8.10 -12.89 16.55
N THR A 142 7.16 -13.81 16.74
CA THR A 142 6.46 -14.48 15.64
C THR A 142 5.28 -13.62 15.22
N PRO A 143 5.07 -13.37 13.92
CA PRO A 143 3.96 -12.56 13.48
C PRO A 143 2.65 -13.34 13.71
N PRO A 144 1.62 -12.69 14.30
CA PRO A 144 0.41 -13.40 14.64
C PRO A 144 -0.44 -13.61 13.38
N SER A 145 -0.96 -14.83 13.25
CA SER A 145 -1.87 -15.19 12.16
C SER A 145 -3.13 -14.35 12.19
N GLY A 146 -3.63 -13.97 11.02
CA GLY A 146 -4.88 -13.26 10.82
C GLY A 146 -4.77 -11.74 10.86
N ILE A 147 -3.56 -11.17 11.03
CA ILE A 147 -3.38 -9.73 10.78
C ILE A 147 -3.68 -9.43 9.32
N LYS A 148 -4.49 -8.41 9.09
CA LYS A 148 -4.86 -7.94 7.75
C LYS A 148 -4.16 -6.62 7.44
N LEU A 149 -3.63 -6.51 6.23
CA LEU A 149 -3.17 -5.25 5.64
C LEU A 149 -4.07 -4.94 4.45
N ARG A 150 -4.81 -3.82 4.53
CA ARG A 150 -5.63 -3.30 3.44
C ARG A 150 -5.05 -1.98 2.95
N ILE A 151 -4.96 -1.82 1.65
CA ILE A 151 -4.54 -0.58 1.02
C ILE A 151 -5.67 -0.02 0.17
N THR A 152 -5.99 1.25 0.41
CA THR A 152 -7.10 1.94 -0.24
C THR A 152 -6.62 3.29 -0.76
N ASP A 153 -6.98 3.62 -1.99
CA ASP A 153 -6.83 4.96 -2.54
C ASP A 153 -8.20 5.68 -2.54
N PHE A 154 -8.30 6.82 -3.24
CA PHE A 154 -9.57 7.52 -3.34
C PHE A 154 -10.59 6.80 -4.24
N THR A 155 -10.21 5.78 -5.01
CA THR A 155 -11.05 5.17 -6.05
C THR A 155 -11.56 3.78 -5.66
N MET A 156 -10.75 2.97 -5.01
CA MET A 156 -11.05 1.59 -4.61
C MET A 156 -10.09 1.05 -3.54
N VAL A 157 -10.39 -0.15 -3.06
CA VAL A 157 -9.39 -0.96 -2.35
C VAL A 157 -8.43 -1.53 -3.39
N LEU A 158 -7.15 -1.17 -3.29
CA LEU A 158 -6.11 -1.60 -4.23
C LEU A 158 -5.62 -3.01 -3.91
N ASP A 159 -5.53 -3.34 -2.63
CA ASP A 159 -5.03 -4.64 -2.17
C ASP A 159 -5.54 -4.94 -0.74
N GLN A 160 -5.73 -6.23 -0.44
CA GLN A 160 -6.04 -6.69 0.90
C GLN A 160 -5.46 -8.08 1.12
N GLN A 161 -4.53 -8.17 2.06
CA GLN A 161 -3.84 -9.40 2.42
C GLN A 161 -4.06 -9.75 3.88
N GLU A 162 -3.98 -11.04 4.19
CA GLU A 162 -4.09 -11.57 5.54
C GLU A 162 -2.91 -12.49 5.81
N LEU A 163 -2.24 -12.29 6.94
CA LEU A 163 -1.06 -13.06 7.29
C LEU A 163 -1.47 -14.47 7.72
N THR A 164 -1.01 -15.48 7.00
CA THR A 164 -1.27 -16.88 7.35
C THR A 164 -0.16 -17.45 8.23
N THR A 165 -0.34 -18.67 8.75
CA THR A 165 0.68 -19.33 9.59
C THR A 165 1.97 -19.68 8.85
N ASN A 166 1.98 -19.61 7.52
CA ASN A 166 3.15 -19.93 6.69
C ASN A 166 3.89 -18.68 6.22
N ASP A 167 3.32 -17.50 6.45
CA ASP A 167 3.86 -16.23 5.97
C ASP A 167 4.47 -15.47 7.15
N ASP A 168 5.71 -15.03 6.98
CA ASP A 168 6.38 -14.19 7.99
C ASP A 168 6.07 -12.70 7.79
N TYR A 169 5.60 -12.32 6.58
CA TYR A 169 5.40 -10.93 6.18
C TYR A 169 4.21 -10.78 5.24
N LEU A 170 3.51 -9.66 5.33
CA LEU A 170 2.65 -9.13 4.27
C LEU A 170 3.42 -8.08 3.49
N PHE A 171 3.32 -8.08 2.17
CA PHE A 171 3.98 -7.07 1.37
C PHE A 171 3.14 -6.66 0.18
N THR A 172 3.26 -5.41 -0.22
CA THR A 172 2.50 -4.90 -1.35
C THR A 172 3.22 -3.70 -1.97
N GLN A 173 3.01 -3.50 -3.27
CA GLN A 173 3.68 -2.49 -4.08
C GLN A 173 2.64 -1.71 -4.87
N PHE A 174 2.74 -0.38 -4.85
CA PHE A 174 1.87 0.50 -5.60
C PHE A 174 2.66 1.57 -6.33
N VAL A 175 2.19 1.89 -7.53
CA VAL A 175 2.62 3.03 -8.31
C VAL A 175 1.58 4.12 -8.13
N GLY A 176 2.00 5.33 -7.82
CA GLY A 176 1.12 6.47 -7.63
C GLY A 176 1.51 7.67 -8.49
N ALA A 177 0.54 8.51 -8.82
CA ALA A 177 0.77 9.83 -9.40
C ALA A 177 1.13 10.86 -8.32
N ASN A 178 1.66 12.02 -8.73
CA ASN A 178 1.83 13.16 -7.84
C ASN A 178 0.50 13.50 -7.14
N HIS A 179 0.54 13.72 -5.82
CA HIS A 179 -0.62 14.00 -4.95
C HIS A 179 -1.60 12.85 -4.73
N GLU A 180 -1.36 11.68 -5.32
CA GLU A 180 -2.12 10.49 -4.97
C GLU A 180 -1.81 10.07 -3.53
N LYS A 181 -2.83 9.54 -2.85
CA LYS A 181 -2.73 9.12 -1.46
C LYS A 181 -3.12 7.66 -1.32
N PHE A 182 -2.36 6.95 -0.51
CA PHE A 182 -2.62 5.56 -0.16
C PHE A 182 -2.82 5.43 1.34
N LEU A 183 -3.99 4.96 1.74
CA LEU A 183 -4.28 4.61 3.13
C LEU A 183 -3.91 3.15 3.35
N ALA A 184 -2.97 2.90 4.26
CA ALA A 184 -2.68 1.57 4.76
C ALA A 184 -3.41 1.36 6.08
N THR A 185 -4.33 0.39 6.11
CA THR A 185 -5.08 -0.01 7.30
C THR A 185 -4.64 -1.40 7.75
N ILE A 186 -4.17 -1.48 8.98
CA ILE A 186 -3.71 -2.72 9.62
C ILE A 186 -4.74 -3.10 10.67
N THR A 187 -5.29 -4.32 10.58
CA THR A 187 -6.35 -4.80 11.47
C THR A 187 -5.95 -6.13 12.11
N THR A 188 -6.31 -6.31 13.38
CA THR A 188 -6.10 -7.60 14.08
C THR A 188 -7.04 -8.68 13.58
N ALA A 189 -6.70 -9.96 13.82
CA ALA A 189 -7.47 -11.11 13.37
C ALA A 189 -8.92 -11.15 13.90
N ASP A 190 -9.13 -10.63 15.11
CA ASP A 190 -10.43 -10.52 15.76
C ASP A 190 -11.17 -9.21 15.43
N GLU A 191 -10.56 -8.36 14.60
CA GLU A 191 -11.08 -7.05 14.18
C GLU A 191 -11.37 -6.09 15.35
N THR A 192 -10.76 -6.33 16.52
CA THR A 192 -10.97 -5.50 17.72
C THR A 192 -10.09 -4.25 17.74
N ALA A 193 -8.98 -4.25 16.99
CA ALA A 193 -8.09 -3.11 16.87
C ALA A 193 -7.67 -2.88 15.42
N GLN A 194 -7.58 -1.60 15.06
CA GLN A 194 -7.07 -1.16 13.77
C GLN A 194 -6.13 0.04 13.93
N MET A 195 -5.21 0.20 13.00
CA MET A 195 -4.36 1.37 12.85
C MET A 195 -4.28 1.74 11.38
N SER A 196 -4.42 3.02 11.08
CA SER A 196 -4.32 3.54 9.71
C SER A 196 -3.15 4.51 9.57
N MET A 197 -2.53 4.50 8.40
CA MET A 197 -1.47 5.43 8.02
C MET A 197 -1.71 5.89 6.59
N LEU A 198 -1.79 7.19 6.39
CA LEU A 198 -1.96 7.79 5.07
C LEU A 198 -0.61 8.20 4.53
N PHE A 199 -0.28 7.76 3.32
CA PHE A 199 0.95 8.13 2.61
C PHE A 199 0.61 8.99 1.41
N GLU A 200 1.42 10.00 1.14
CA GLU A 200 1.34 10.81 -0.07
C GLU A 200 2.73 11.18 -0.57
N PHE A 201 2.84 11.44 -1.86
CA PHE A 201 4.04 12.00 -2.46
C PHE A 201 3.79 13.45 -2.86
N LYS A 202 4.41 14.39 -2.14
CA LYS A 202 4.47 15.78 -2.57
C LYS A 202 5.75 15.98 -3.35
N GLY A 203 5.64 15.99 -4.68
CA GLY A 203 6.73 16.46 -5.53
C GLY A 203 7.19 17.85 -5.07
N SER A 204 8.49 18.11 -5.15
CA SER A 204 9.02 19.46 -4.92
C SER A 204 8.29 20.41 -5.86
N ARG A 205 7.48 21.32 -5.31
CA ARG A 205 7.02 22.50 -6.07
C ARG A 205 8.29 23.23 -6.52
N GLU A 206 8.51 23.30 -7.82
CA GLU A 206 9.34 24.36 -8.41
C GLU A 206 8.78 25.74 -8.04
#